data_AF-A0A3D9YTN5-F1
#
_entry.id   AF-A0A3D9YTN5-F1
#
_cell.length_a   1.000
_cell.length_b   1.000
_cell.length_c   1.000
_cell.angle_alpha   90.00
_cell.angle_beta   90.00
_cell.angle_gamma   90.00
#
_symmetry.space_group_name_H-M   'P 1'
#
loop_
_entity.id
_entity.type
_entity.pdbx_description
1 polymer ?
#
loop_
_entity_poly.entity_id
_entity_poly.type
_entity_poly.pdbx_seq_one_letter_code
_entity_poly.pdbx_strand_id
1 'polypeptide(L)'
;MNKKKLDKLLSEILTSPWASELYEDGWPYWIQGQQHAKPSKWSHEAERDRNELVRRLRRPAIRCDETEKLAAKLEACSSIDRCLSGACPVCGRAAQKLFVKLTHALLRSDQRIYSTISIVPRKGRFTLPSTKQDLFRRIRKAIEFACDDAGIDVLIGGFDPGVNEHINGAFAPHGQTQLWALGPQLQMISAEKILRKAFPAKGANRRTVRIEEFDGQLNGIAYALKSDFFRRVSIPKARDDDGNVLRRRDTRNRDLRVSQQCDLALALDRAGLGSRLFLRGAEIQMEDAEPRLTLVTRARTARMTKARDRPPS
;
A
#
# COMPACT_ATOMS: atom_id res chain seq x y z
N MET A 1 -9.96 12.05 4.76
CA MET A 1 -9.91 11.80 6.22
C MET A 1 -8.51 12.06 6.79
N ASN A 2 -8.40 12.65 7.99
CA ASN A 2 -7.11 12.85 8.69
C ASN A 2 -6.54 11.49 9.17
N LYS A 3 -5.23 11.27 9.02
CA LYS A 3 -4.51 10.08 9.51
C LYS A 3 -4.93 9.67 10.93
N LYS A 4 -4.94 10.61 11.88
CA LYS A 4 -5.28 10.31 13.28
C LYS A 4 -6.71 9.75 13.44
N LYS A 5 -7.66 10.29 12.67
CA LYS A 5 -9.06 9.82 12.68
C LYS A 5 -9.14 8.38 12.15
N LEU A 6 -8.42 8.08 11.08
CA LEU A 6 -8.40 6.75 10.49
C LEU A 6 -7.69 5.71 11.37
N ASP A 7 -6.56 6.07 11.98
CA ASP A 7 -5.87 5.18 12.92
C ASP A 7 -6.76 4.88 14.14
N LYS A 8 -7.46 5.90 14.68
CA LYS A 8 -8.43 5.70 15.77
C LYS A 8 -9.58 4.78 15.36
N LEU A 9 -10.19 5.03 14.20
CA LEU A 9 -11.30 4.22 13.69
C LEU A 9 -10.88 2.77 13.44
N LEU A 10 -9.71 2.54 12.83
CA LEU A 10 -9.19 1.19 12.67
C LEU A 10 -8.90 0.51 14.00
N SER A 11 -8.43 1.27 15.01
CA SER A 11 -8.27 0.73 16.35
C SER A 11 -9.60 0.26 16.92
N GLU A 12 -10.62 1.11 16.90
CA GLU A 12 -11.97 0.80 17.37
C GLU A 12 -12.55 -0.44 16.68
N ILE A 13 -12.40 -0.54 15.36
CA ILE A 13 -12.87 -1.70 14.59
C ILE A 13 -12.07 -2.95 14.97
N LEU A 14 -10.74 -2.90 14.90
CA LEU A 14 -9.87 -4.09 15.03
C LEU A 14 -9.76 -4.62 16.46
N THR A 15 -10.18 -3.84 17.46
CA THR A 15 -10.31 -4.30 18.86
C THR A 15 -11.76 -4.58 19.26
N SER A 16 -12.73 -4.43 18.36
CA SER A 16 -14.13 -4.75 18.64
C SER A 16 -14.36 -6.27 18.66
N PRO A 17 -15.41 -6.77 19.34
CA PRO A 17 -15.79 -8.18 19.27
C PRO A 17 -16.02 -8.68 17.85
N TRP A 18 -16.52 -7.81 16.96
CA TRP A 18 -16.75 -8.12 15.55
C TRP A 18 -15.45 -8.45 14.79
N ALA A 19 -14.29 -7.94 15.22
CA ALA A 19 -13.05 -8.18 14.49
C ALA A 19 -12.46 -9.59 14.65
N SER A 20 -13.01 -10.45 15.52
CA SER A 20 -12.53 -11.83 15.71
C SER A 20 -12.41 -12.60 14.39
N GLU A 21 -13.43 -12.52 13.52
CA GLU A 21 -13.44 -13.15 12.18
C GLU A 21 -12.31 -12.68 11.25
N LEU A 22 -11.79 -11.47 11.47
CA LEU A 22 -10.70 -10.90 10.67
C LEU A 22 -9.35 -11.49 11.06
N TYR A 23 -9.23 -12.00 12.29
CA TYR A 23 -8.03 -12.67 12.77
C TYR A 23 -8.03 -14.18 12.47
N GLU A 24 -9.22 -14.76 12.27
CA GLU A 24 -9.40 -16.16 11.86
C GLU A 24 -9.19 -16.36 10.35
N ASP A 25 -9.25 -17.63 9.91
CA ASP A 25 -9.05 -18.07 8.52
C ASP A 25 -10.34 -18.15 7.68
N GLY A 26 -11.45 -17.63 8.22
CA GLY A 26 -12.71 -17.48 7.49
C GLY A 26 -12.67 -16.43 6.38
N TRP A 27 -13.83 -16.19 5.74
CA TRP A 27 -13.99 -15.20 4.69
C TRP A 27 -13.59 -13.77 5.13
N PRO A 28 -13.05 -12.91 4.26
CA PRO A 28 -12.68 -13.17 2.86
C PRO A 28 -11.39 -13.98 2.72
N TYR A 29 -11.38 -14.85 1.71
CA TYR A 29 -10.19 -15.59 1.25
C TYR A 29 -9.92 -15.26 -0.23
N TRP A 30 -8.66 -15.31 -0.65
CA TRP A 30 -8.29 -15.08 -2.06
C TRP A 30 -7.02 -15.85 -2.39
N ILE A 31 -6.69 -15.92 -3.68
CA ILE A 31 -5.45 -16.54 -4.15
C ILE A 31 -4.45 -15.46 -4.55
N GLN A 32 -3.22 -15.55 -4.04
CA GLN A 32 -2.15 -14.59 -4.20
C GLN A 32 -0.85 -15.22 -4.74
N GLY A 33 0.08 -14.36 -5.16
CA GLY A 33 1.38 -14.77 -5.70
C GLY A 33 1.43 -14.81 -7.23
N GLN A 34 2.60 -15.13 -7.76
CA GLN A 34 2.75 -15.38 -9.20
C GLN A 34 1.91 -16.61 -9.56
N GLN A 35 1.20 -16.53 -10.70
CA GLN A 35 0.38 -17.62 -11.24
C GLN A 35 -0.79 -18.08 -10.34
N HIS A 36 -1.21 -17.27 -9.36
CA HIS A 36 -2.32 -17.63 -8.47
C HIS A 36 -2.10 -18.99 -7.77
N ALA A 37 -0.89 -19.20 -7.25
CA ALA A 37 -0.51 -20.52 -6.72
C ALA A 37 -0.71 -20.67 -5.20
N LYS A 38 -0.96 -19.60 -4.44
CA LYS A 38 -1.01 -19.66 -2.97
C LYS A 38 -2.26 -19.03 -2.40
N PRO A 39 -2.90 -19.62 -1.38
CA PRO A 39 -3.96 -18.94 -0.66
C PRO A 39 -3.46 -17.67 0.03
N SER A 40 -4.39 -16.80 0.40
CA SER A 40 -4.16 -15.70 1.34
C SER A 40 -3.54 -16.25 2.63
N LYS A 41 -2.62 -15.50 3.22
CA LYS A 41 -1.87 -15.92 4.42
C LYS A 41 -2.80 -16.37 5.54
N TRP A 42 -2.53 -17.52 6.15
CA TRP A 42 -3.33 -18.01 7.28
C TRP A 42 -2.95 -17.33 8.60
N SER A 43 -3.81 -17.45 9.60
CA SER A 43 -3.64 -16.88 10.94
C SER A 43 -2.31 -17.33 11.58
N HIS A 44 -2.08 -18.64 11.62
CA HIS A 44 -0.85 -19.24 12.17
C HIS A 44 0.42 -18.83 11.40
N GLU A 45 0.33 -18.58 10.09
CA GLU A 45 1.46 -18.08 9.30
C GLU A 45 1.78 -16.63 9.67
N ALA A 46 0.76 -15.80 9.88
CA ALA A 46 0.96 -14.41 10.33
C ALA A 46 1.56 -14.36 11.74
N GLU A 47 1.19 -15.28 12.64
CA GLU A 47 1.81 -15.42 13.95
C GLU A 47 3.27 -15.87 13.86
N ARG A 48 3.56 -16.86 13.00
CA ARG A 48 4.93 -17.31 12.71
C ARG A 48 5.80 -16.16 12.19
N ASP A 49 5.29 -15.38 11.23
CA ASP A 49 5.98 -14.23 10.67
C ASP A 49 6.22 -13.13 11.70
N ARG A 50 5.24 -12.88 12.59
CA ARG A 50 5.38 -11.96 13.73
C ARG A 50 6.51 -12.41 14.65
N ASN A 51 6.51 -13.68 15.05
CA ASN A 51 7.53 -14.24 15.94
C ASN A 51 8.92 -14.25 15.29
N GLU A 52 9.00 -14.47 13.97
CA GLU A 52 10.24 -14.34 13.23
C GLU A 52 10.73 -12.89 13.17
N LEU A 53 9.84 -11.92 12.96
CA LEU A 53 10.18 -10.51 12.99
C LEU A 53 10.70 -10.09 14.38
N VAL A 54 10.05 -10.52 15.47
CA VAL A 54 10.52 -10.29 16.85
C VAL A 54 11.94 -10.82 17.04
N ARG A 55 12.21 -12.06 16.63
CA ARG A 55 13.56 -12.65 16.70
C ARG A 55 14.58 -11.85 15.89
N ARG A 56 14.21 -11.35 14.70
CA ARG A 56 15.09 -10.55 13.85
C ARG A 56 15.40 -9.18 14.46
N LEU A 57 14.41 -8.51 15.04
CA LEU A 57 14.56 -7.21 15.72
C LEU A 57 15.50 -7.29 16.93
N ARG A 58 15.52 -8.43 17.64
CA ARG A 58 16.40 -8.68 18.80
C ARG A 58 17.81 -9.18 18.44
N ARG A 59 18.16 -9.30 17.15
CA ARG A 59 19.50 -9.77 16.77
C ARG A 59 20.58 -8.75 17.17
N PRO A 60 21.69 -9.18 17.80
CA PRO A 60 22.73 -8.27 18.29
C PRO A 60 23.23 -7.24 17.26
N ALA A 61 23.40 -7.66 15.99
CA ALA A 61 23.89 -6.79 14.92
C ALA A 61 22.97 -5.63 14.52
N ILE A 62 21.69 -5.64 14.92
CA ILE A 62 20.67 -4.62 14.58
C ILE A 62 19.96 -4.11 15.84
N ARG A 63 20.36 -4.60 17.02
CA ARG A 63 19.71 -4.29 18.28
C ARG A 63 19.95 -2.83 18.67
N CYS A 64 18.87 -2.10 18.91
CA CYS A 64 18.87 -0.75 19.48
C CYS A 64 17.54 -0.54 20.24
N ASP A 65 17.43 0.57 20.98
CA ASP A 65 16.23 0.87 21.77
C ASP A 65 14.94 0.84 20.95
N GLU A 66 15.00 1.29 19.69
CA GLU A 66 13.83 1.34 18.80
C GLU A 66 13.41 -0.07 18.35
N THR A 67 14.37 -0.94 18.00
CA THR A 67 14.06 -2.32 17.60
C THR A 67 13.59 -3.16 18.79
N GLU A 68 14.12 -2.94 19.98
CA GLU A 68 13.64 -3.57 21.22
C GLU A 68 12.22 -3.14 21.58
N LYS A 69 11.92 -1.83 21.53
CA LYS A 69 10.55 -1.32 21.75
C LYS A 69 9.56 -1.92 20.77
N LEU A 70 9.91 -2.00 19.49
CA LEU A 70 9.06 -2.63 18.49
C LEU A 70 8.91 -4.14 18.74
N ALA A 71 10.00 -4.84 19.06
CA ALA A 71 9.95 -6.28 19.36
C ALA A 71 9.00 -6.58 20.52
N ALA A 72 9.12 -5.86 21.65
CA ALA A 72 8.23 -6.00 22.80
C ALA A 72 6.77 -5.70 22.44
N LYS A 73 6.51 -4.63 21.69
CA LYS A 73 5.17 -4.27 21.21
C LYS A 73 4.55 -5.37 20.34
N LEU A 74 5.34 -5.98 19.45
CA LEU A 74 4.86 -7.07 18.60
C LEU A 74 4.64 -8.36 19.38
N GLU A 75 5.50 -8.68 20.34
CA GLU A 75 5.39 -9.86 21.22
C GLU A 75 4.14 -9.80 22.11
N ALA A 76 3.81 -8.62 22.64
CA ALA A 76 2.59 -8.39 23.44
C ALA A 76 1.28 -8.49 22.63
N CYS A 77 1.35 -8.47 21.29
CA CYS A 77 0.16 -8.49 20.44
C CYS A 77 -0.59 -9.82 20.58
N SER A 78 -1.76 -9.80 21.21
CA SER A 78 -2.61 -10.97 21.52
C SER A 78 -4.02 -10.79 20.97
N SER A 79 -4.93 -11.74 21.22
CA SER A 79 -6.35 -11.61 20.89
C SER A 79 -7.08 -10.53 21.68
N ILE A 80 -6.62 -10.25 22.90
CA ILE A 80 -7.22 -9.29 23.84
C ILE A 80 -6.62 -7.89 23.64
N ASP A 81 -5.33 -7.81 23.33
CA ASP A 81 -4.60 -6.57 23.14
C ASP A 81 -3.84 -6.55 21.82
N ARG A 82 -4.41 -5.87 20.81
CA ARG A 82 -3.84 -5.77 19.47
C ARG A 82 -2.88 -4.58 19.42
N CYS A 83 -1.62 -4.82 19.03
CA CYS A 83 -0.61 -3.76 19.01
C CYS A 83 -0.81 -2.69 17.93
N LEU A 84 -1.62 -2.99 16.89
CA LEU A 84 -1.97 -2.13 15.74
C LEU A 84 -0.77 -1.47 15.04
N SER A 85 0.41 -2.04 15.21
CA SER A 85 1.61 -1.60 14.51
C SER A 85 1.44 -1.85 13.01
N GLY A 86 1.85 -0.88 12.18
CA GLY A 86 1.93 -1.08 10.74
C GLY A 86 2.92 -2.18 10.34
N ALA A 87 3.81 -2.59 11.24
CA ALA A 87 4.77 -3.68 11.05
C ALA A 87 4.26 -5.06 11.48
N CYS A 88 3.17 -5.14 12.24
CA CYS A 88 2.69 -6.41 12.78
C CYS A 88 2.01 -7.26 11.70
N PRO A 89 2.53 -8.47 11.38
CA PRO A 89 1.91 -9.32 10.36
C PRO A 89 0.47 -9.74 10.70
N VAL A 90 0.17 -9.96 11.99
CA VAL A 90 -1.17 -10.33 12.47
C VAL A 90 -2.16 -9.18 12.28
N CYS A 91 -1.83 -7.98 12.78
CA CYS A 91 -2.71 -6.81 12.60
C CYS A 91 -2.80 -6.37 11.13
N GLY A 92 -1.71 -6.47 10.38
CA GLY A 92 -1.67 -6.18 8.95
C GLY A 92 -2.57 -7.11 8.13
N ARG A 93 -2.58 -8.42 8.44
CA ARG A 93 -3.49 -9.40 7.84
C ARG A 93 -4.96 -9.05 8.14
N ALA A 94 -5.30 -8.77 9.39
CA ALA A 94 -6.67 -8.41 9.76
C ALA A 94 -7.14 -7.13 9.08
N ALA A 95 -6.30 -6.09 9.01
CA ALA A 95 -6.60 -4.87 8.27
C ALA A 95 -6.77 -5.10 6.75
N GLN A 96 -5.98 -6.01 6.16
CA GLN A 96 -6.14 -6.41 4.77
C GLN A 96 -7.48 -7.13 4.55
N LYS A 97 -7.86 -8.08 5.42
CA LYS A 97 -9.16 -8.76 5.36
C LYS A 97 -10.32 -7.77 5.51
N LEU A 98 -10.23 -6.84 6.47
CA LEU A 98 -11.21 -5.75 6.63
C LEU A 98 -11.35 -4.96 5.33
N PHE A 99 -10.24 -4.47 4.78
CA PHE A 99 -10.25 -3.69 3.54
C PHE A 99 -10.87 -4.46 2.37
N VAL A 100 -10.54 -5.74 2.21
CA VAL A 100 -11.11 -6.60 1.17
C VAL A 100 -12.62 -6.76 1.37
N LYS A 101 -13.06 -7.10 2.58
CA LYS A 101 -14.48 -7.28 2.95
C LYS A 101 -15.28 -6.02 2.61
N LEU A 102 -14.84 -4.87 3.10
CA LEU A 102 -15.54 -3.60 2.91
C LEU A 102 -15.54 -3.13 1.45
N THR A 103 -14.39 -3.21 0.78
CA THR A 103 -14.28 -2.78 -0.61
C THR A 103 -15.11 -3.67 -1.52
N HIS A 104 -15.07 -4.99 -1.35
CA HIS A 104 -15.87 -5.92 -2.14
C HIS A 104 -17.38 -5.67 -1.96
N ALA A 105 -17.84 -5.45 -0.73
CA ALA A 105 -19.23 -5.10 -0.45
C ALA A 105 -19.65 -3.81 -1.19
N LEU A 106 -18.82 -2.76 -1.11
CA LEU A 106 -19.07 -1.51 -1.82
C LEU A 106 -19.15 -1.71 -3.34
N LEU A 107 -18.17 -2.38 -3.94
CA LEU A 107 -18.11 -2.59 -5.40
C LEU A 107 -19.34 -3.35 -5.91
N ARG A 108 -19.87 -4.31 -5.15
CA ARG A 108 -21.10 -5.03 -5.51
C ARG A 108 -22.34 -4.14 -5.45
N SER A 109 -22.37 -3.16 -4.55
CA SER A 109 -23.51 -2.25 -4.39
C SER A 109 -23.52 -1.11 -5.42
N ASP A 110 -22.35 -0.65 -5.87
CA ASP A 110 -22.18 0.61 -6.60
C ASP A 110 -22.42 0.51 -8.12
N GLN A 111 -22.59 -0.69 -8.69
CA GLN A 111 -22.92 -0.98 -10.11
C GLN A 111 -21.98 -0.41 -11.19
N ARG A 112 -21.05 0.49 -10.85
CA ARG A 112 -20.06 1.05 -11.79
C ARG A 112 -19.00 -0.01 -12.12
N ILE A 113 -18.43 0.10 -13.32
CA ILE A 113 -17.23 -0.66 -13.70
C ILE A 113 -16.01 0.03 -13.11
N TYR A 114 -15.09 -0.76 -12.57
CA TYR A 114 -13.88 -0.28 -11.92
C TYR A 114 -12.63 -0.62 -12.72
N SER A 115 -11.60 0.19 -12.53
CA SER A 115 -10.24 -0.08 -12.98
C SER A 115 -9.29 -0.06 -11.80
N THR A 116 -8.26 -0.90 -11.86
CA THR A 116 -7.11 -0.79 -11.00
C THR A 116 -6.18 0.30 -11.51
N ILE A 117 -5.53 1.00 -10.59
CA ILE A 117 -4.48 1.96 -10.90
C ILE A 117 -3.28 1.76 -9.97
N SER A 118 -2.10 1.69 -10.58
CA SER A 118 -0.82 1.74 -9.89
C SER A 118 -0.12 3.05 -10.17
N ILE A 119 0.25 3.78 -9.12
CA ILE A 119 1.02 5.03 -9.22
C ILE A 119 2.34 4.86 -8.47
N VAL A 120 3.46 5.06 -9.17
CA VAL A 120 4.82 5.02 -8.62
C VAL A 120 5.42 6.44 -8.69
N PRO A 121 5.17 7.29 -7.69
CA PRO A 121 5.64 8.67 -7.70
C PRO A 121 7.12 8.74 -7.37
N ARG A 122 7.86 9.61 -8.07
CA ARG A 122 9.28 9.89 -7.75
C ARG A 122 9.48 10.36 -6.30
N LYS A 123 8.55 11.17 -5.79
CA LYS A 123 8.56 11.64 -4.39
C LYS A 123 8.35 10.51 -3.37
N GLY A 124 8.04 9.29 -3.83
CA GLY A 124 7.90 8.10 -2.99
C GLY A 124 9.19 7.34 -2.71
N ARG A 125 10.34 7.81 -3.19
CA ARG A 125 11.65 7.25 -2.87
C ARG A 125 12.07 7.60 -1.43
N PHE A 126 12.63 6.62 -0.72
CA PHE A 126 13.17 6.78 0.63
C PHE A 126 14.42 5.91 0.85
N THR A 127 15.24 6.26 1.83
CA THR A 127 16.40 5.47 2.26
C THR A 127 16.01 4.51 3.38
N LEU A 128 16.77 3.43 3.52
CA LEU A 128 16.75 2.54 4.69
C LEU A 128 18.12 2.67 5.39
N PRO A 129 18.16 2.91 6.72
CA PRO A 129 17.01 3.13 7.61
C PRO A 129 16.25 4.42 7.27
N SER A 130 14.93 4.42 7.53
CA SER A 130 14.09 5.61 7.33
C SER A 130 13.74 6.25 8.66
N THR A 131 14.20 7.47 8.89
CA THR A 131 13.85 8.27 10.07
C THR A 131 12.51 9.01 9.91
N LYS A 132 11.84 8.86 8.76
CA LYS A 132 10.60 9.58 8.45
C LYS A 132 9.43 8.98 9.21
N GLN A 133 8.82 9.78 10.10
CA GLN A 133 7.60 9.40 10.83
C GLN A 133 6.37 9.19 9.93
N ASP A 134 6.35 9.79 8.73
CA ASP A 134 5.23 9.67 7.82
C ASP A 134 5.71 9.38 6.39
N LEU A 135 5.92 8.08 6.14
CA LEU A 135 6.35 7.52 4.87
C LEU A 135 5.39 7.90 3.72
N PHE A 136 4.10 8.10 4.03
CA PHE A 136 3.04 8.20 3.04
C PHE A 136 2.52 9.63 2.83
N ARG A 137 2.67 10.55 3.80
CA ARG A 137 2.08 11.91 3.74
C ARG A 137 2.34 12.65 2.44
N ARG A 138 3.61 12.74 2.04
CA ARG A 138 4.05 13.57 0.92
C ARG A 138 3.51 12.98 -0.39
N ILE A 139 3.43 11.66 -0.46
CA ILE A 139 2.91 10.93 -1.60
C ILE A 139 1.39 11.08 -1.67
N ARG A 140 0.70 10.86 -0.56
CA ARG A 140 -0.74 11.05 -0.42
C ARG A 140 -1.17 12.42 -0.94
N LYS A 141 -0.55 13.50 -0.43
CA LYS A 141 -0.85 14.86 -0.88
C LYS A 141 -0.62 15.06 -2.38
N ALA A 142 0.46 14.50 -2.92
CA ALA A 142 0.77 14.61 -4.35
C ALA A 142 -0.26 13.88 -5.22
N ILE A 143 -0.71 12.70 -4.78
CA ILE A 143 -1.74 11.93 -5.47
C ILE A 143 -3.11 12.60 -5.32
N GLU A 144 -3.47 13.07 -4.14
CA GLU A 144 -4.72 13.81 -3.92
C GLU A 144 -4.82 15.02 -4.84
N PHE A 145 -3.75 15.80 -4.96
CA PHE A 145 -3.68 16.93 -5.88
C PHE A 145 -3.82 16.50 -7.35
N ALA A 146 -3.12 15.43 -7.76
CA ALA A 146 -3.25 14.91 -9.12
C ALA A 146 -4.65 14.36 -9.43
N CYS A 147 -5.32 13.76 -8.44
CA CYS A 147 -6.71 13.31 -8.56
C CYS A 147 -7.69 14.49 -8.66
N ASP A 148 -7.45 15.59 -7.94
CA ASP A 148 -8.24 16.82 -8.07
C ASP A 148 -8.14 17.36 -9.51
N ASP A 149 -6.92 17.51 -10.02
CA ASP A 149 -6.66 18.01 -11.38
C ASP A 149 -7.22 17.08 -12.46
N ALA A 150 -7.21 15.77 -12.21
CA ALA A 150 -7.68 14.75 -13.15
C ALA A 150 -9.19 14.47 -13.04
N GLY A 151 -9.91 15.13 -12.13
CA GLY A 151 -11.35 14.93 -11.95
C GLY A 151 -11.73 13.56 -11.37
N ILE A 152 -10.81 12.89 -10.67
CA ILE A 152 -11.07 11.62 -9.99
C ILE A 152 -11.75 11.93 -8.65
N ASP A 153 -12.98 11.48 -8.45
CA ASP A 153 -13.71 11.70 -7.19
C ASP A 153 -13.56 10.53 -6.21
N VAL A 154 -13.53 9.30 -6.72
CA VAL A 154 -13.46 8.06 -5.97
C VAL A 154 -12.16 7.32 -6.31
N LEU A 155 -11.38 7.03 -5.27
CA LEU A 155 -10.20 6.18 -5.36
C LEU A 155 -9.96 5.46 -4.02
N ILE A 156 -10.01 4.13 -4.04
CA ILE A 156 -9.98 3.26 -2.85
C ILE A 156 -8.81 2.31 -2.97
N GLY A 157 -7.86 2.36 -2.06
CA GLY A 157 -6.64 1.56 -2.18
C GLY A 157 -5.71 1.68 -0.99
N GLY A 158 -4.43 1.46 -1.25
CA GLY A 158 -3.41 1.51 -0.22
C GLY A 158 -1.99 1.70 -0.75
N PHE A 159 -1.14 2.12 0.17
CA PHE A 159 0.28 2.31 -0.05
C PHE A 159 1.06 1.03 0.24
N ASP A 160 1.91 0.69 -0.72
CA ASP A 160 2.79 -0.46 -0.69
C ASP A 160 4.26 0.00 -0.80
N PRO A 161 5.05 -0.07 0.29
CA PRO A 161 6.49 0.14 0.21
C PRO A 161 7.21 -1.09 -0.31
N GLY A 162 8.02 -0.92 -1.36
CA GLY A 162 8.97 -1.94 -1.83
C GLY A 162 10.42 -1.47 -1.70
N VAL A 163 11.38 -2.39 -1.62
CA VAL A 163 12.81 -2.07 -1.68
C VAL A 163 13.33 -2.39 -3.07
N ASN A 164 14.19 -1.53 -3.63
CA ASN A 164 14.81 -1.73 -4.93
C ASN A 164 16.33 -1.75 -4.78
N GLU A 165 16.96 -2.72 -5.43
CA GLU A 165 18.41 -2.89 -5.52
C GLU A 165 18.83 -3.12 -6.97
N HIS A 166 20.11 -2.92 -7.26
CA HIS A 166 20.73 -3.39 -8.48
C HIS A 166 21.73 -4.49 -8.14
N ILE A 167 21.74 -5.61 -8.87
CA ILE A 167 22.63 -6.74 -8.57
C ILE A 167 24.11 -6.35 -8.57
N ASN A 168 24.52 -5.48 -9.49
CA ASN A 168 25.90 -4.94 -9.58
C ASN A 168 26.06 -3.54 -8.93
N GLY A 169 25.12 -3.10 -8.09
CA GLY A 169 25.25 -1.80 -7.42
C GLY A 169 25.15 -0.55 -8.30
N ALA A 170 24.65 -0.65 -9.54
CA ALA A 170 24.51 0.50 -10.46
C ALA A 170 23.60 1.64 -9.93
N PHE A 171 22.86 1.39 -8.85
CA PHE A 171 22.27 2.44 -8.03
C PHE A 171 22.21 1.99 -6.56
N ALA A 172 22.26 2.96 -5.65
CA ALA A 172 22.13 2.71 -4.22
C ALA A 172 20.75 2.09 -3.87
N PRO A 173 20.71 1.05 -3.01
CA PRO A 173 19.47 0.50 -2.48
C PRO A 173 18.54 1.60 -1.95
N HIS A 174 17.25 1.48 -2.24
CA HIS A 174 16.28 2.45 -1.77
C HIS A 174 14.88 1.84 -1.66
N GLY A 175 14.10 2.37 -0.73
CA GLY A 175 12.67 2.16 -0.69
C GLY A 175 11.94 2.98 -1.74
N GLN A 176 10.84 2.45 -2.25
CA GLN A 176 9.90 3.11 -3.14
C GLN A 176 8.49 2.76 -2.69
N THR A 177 7.73 3.77 -2.27
CA THR A 177 6.30 3.61 -2.03
C THR A 177 5.54 3.78 -3.34
N GLN A 178 4.58 2.90 -3.58
CA GLN A 178 3.61 2.99 -4.66
C GLN A 178 2.18 3.01 -4.10
N LEU A 179 1.25 3.61 -4.85
CA LEU A 179 -0.18 3.44 -4.62
C LEU A 179 -0.67 2.30 -5.50
N TRP A 180 -1.52 1.44 -4.96
CA TRP A 180 -2.42 0.58 -5.70
C TRP A 180 -3.85 0.87 -5.26
N ALA A 181 -4.74 1.15 -6.20
CA ALA A 181 -6.11 1.53 -5.89
C ALA A 181 -7.10 1.13 -6.99
N LEU A 182 -8.38 1.23 -6.66
CA LEU A 182 -9.53 1.03 -7.52
C LEU A 182 -10.29 2.34 -7.68
N GLY A 183 -10.72 2.66 -8.90
CA GLY A 183 -11.60 3.80 -9.17
C GLY A 183 -12.52 3.53 -10.37
N PRO A 184 -13.59 4.33 -10.55
CA PRO A 184 -14.51 4.14 -11.68
C PRO A 184 -13.80 4.22 -13.03
N GLN A 185 -14.01 3.24 -13.91
CA GLN A 185 -13.27 3.06 -15.16
C GLN A 185 -13.33 4.30 -16.07
N LEU A 186 -14.50 4.90 -16.24
CA LEU A 186 -14.68 6.10 -17.07
C LEU A 186 -13.85 7.30 -16.56
N GLN A 187 -13.70 7.44 -15.24
CA GLN A 187 -12.85 8.48 -14.67
C GLN A 187 -11.38 8.15 -14.87
N MET A 188 -10.98 6.89 -14.72
CA MET A 188 -9.59 6.47 -14.88
C MET A 188 -9.10 6.67 -16.32
N ILE A 189 -9.90 6.29 -17.31
CA ILE A 189 -9.62 6.52 -18.74
C ILE A 189 -9.45 8.02 -19.01
N SER A 190 -10.39 8.84 -18.55
CA SER A 190 -10.34 10.30 -18.75
C SER A 190 -9.12 10.94 -18.05
N ALA A 191 -8.75 10.42 -16.88
CA ALA A 191 -7.67 10.94 -16.05
C ALA A 191 -6.26 10.55 -16.53
N GLU A 192 -6.12 9.50 -17.35
CA GLU A 192 -4.83 8.87 -17.63
C GLU A 192 -3.77 9.87 -18.11
N LYS A 193 -4.11 10.71 -19.09
CA LYS A 193 -3.20 11.71 -19.66
C LYS A 193 -2.71 12.71 -18.60
N ILE A 194 -3.60 13.16 -17.72
CA ILE A 194 -3.29 14.12 -16.66
C ILE A 194 -2.38 13.46 -15.60
N LEU A 195 -2.71 12.23 -15.19
CA LEU A 195 -1.90 11.49 -14.23
C LEU A 195 -0.49 11.17 -14.78
N ARG A 196 -0.37 10.76 -16.05
CA ARG A 196 0.92 10.53 -16.69
C ARG A 196 1.77 11.81 -16.78
N LYS A 197 1.14 12.97 -16.96
CA LYS A 197 1.82 14.27 -16.91
C LYS A 197 2.26 14.63 -15.48
N ALA A 198 1.42 14.37 -14.48
CA ALA A 198 1.73 14.62 -13.06
C ALA A 198 2.83 13.67 -12.51
N PHE A 199 2.89 12.45 -13.03
CA PHE A 199 3.86 11.43 -12.66
C PHE A 199 4.64 10.96 -13.90
N PRO A 200 5.51 11.80 -14.47
CA PRO A 200 6.19 11.49 -15.71
C PRO A 200 7.17 10.32 -15.54
N ALA A 201 7.23 9.45 -16.55
CA ALA A 201 8.23 8.40 -16.62
C ALA A 201 9.64 9.03 -16.73
N LYS A 202 10.57 8.62 -15.86
CA LYS A 202 11.97 9.06 -15.93
C LYS A 202 12.92 7.92 -15.54
N GLY A 203 14.01 7.79 -16.30
CA GLY A 203 15.10 6.86 -16.02
C GLY A 203 14.62 5.41 -15.89
N ALA A 204 14.82 4.82 -14.71
CA ALA A 204 14.47 3.43 -14.42
C ALA A 204 12.96 3.19 -14.20
N ASN A 205 12.19 4.22 -13.84
CA ASN A 205 10.77 4.10 -13.55
C ASN A 205 9.95 4.43 -14.81
N ARG A 206 9.88 3.49 -15.75
CA ARG A 206 9.19 3.68 -17.04
C ARG A 206 7.66 3.64 -16.95
N ARG A 207 7.11 2.92 -15.97
CA ARG A 207 5.66 2.73 -15.78
C ARG A 207 5.23 3.35 -14.45
N THR A 208 5.24 4.68 -14.40
CA THR A 208 4.84 5.46 -13.22
C THR A 208 3.33 5.47 -13.00
N VAL A 209 2.54 5.35 -14.06
CA VAL A 209 1.09 5.17 -14.02
C VAL A 209 0.72 3.98 -14.90
N ARG A 210 -0.01 3.03 -14.32
CA ARG A 210 -0.60 1.88 -15.01
C ARG A 210 -2.06 1.80 -14.59
N ILE A 211 -2.96 1.76 -15.57
CA ILE A 211 -4.40 1.61 -15.38
C ILE A 211 -4.80 0.35 -16.14
N GLU A 212 -5.55 -0.54 -15.49
CA GLU A 212 -6.04 -1.77 -16.07
C GLU A 212 -7.47 -2.00 -15.60
N GLU A 213 -8.29 -2.61 -16.45
CA GLU A 213 -9.63 -3.05 -16.04
C GLU A 213 -9.53 -3.98 -14.83
N PHE A 214 -10.45 -3.81 -13.88
CA PHE A 214 -10.51 -4.67 -12.71
C PHE A 214 -11.34 -5.91 -13.03
N ASP A 215 -10.75 -7.09 -12.84
CA ASP A 215 -11.35 -8.40 -13.14
C ASP A 215 -12.37 -8.89 -12.10
N GLY A 216 -12.68 -8.07 -11.10
CA GLY A 216 -13.60 -8.42 -10.01
C GLY A 216 -12.99 -9.31 -8.93
N GLN A 217 -11.73 -9.73 -9.05
CA GLN A 217 -11.14 -10.72 -8.15
C GLN A 217 -10.64 -10.11 -6.84
N LEU A 218 -10.89 -10.80 -5.73
CA LEU A 218 -10.55 -10.32 -4.37
C LEU A 218 -9.04 -10.07 -4.18
N ASN A 219 -8.18 -10.81 -4.89
CA ASN A 219 -6.73 -10.62 -4.84
C ASN A 219 -6.30 -9.25 -5.42
N GLY A 220 -7.03 -8.72 -6.41
CA GLY A 220 -6.81 -7.38 -6.94
C GLY A 220 -7.12 -6.29 -5.91
N ILE A 221 -8.14 -6.51 -5.07
CA ILE A 221 -8.44 -5.64 -3.91
C ILE A 221 -7.35 -5.80 -2.85
N ALA A 222 -7.03 -7.04 -2.47
CA ALA A 222 -6.07 -7.35 -1.42
C ALA A 222 -4.67 -6.80 -1.71
N TYR A 223 -4.28 -6.70 -2.98
CA TYR A 223 -2.99 -6.16 -3.39
C TYR A 223 -2.73 -4.73 -2.88
N ALA A 224 -3.78 -3.94 -2.64
CA ALA A 224 -3.69 -2.59 -2.07
C ALA A 224 -3.00 -2.54 -0.70
N LEU A 225 -3.15 -3.61 0.11
CA LEU A 225 -2.61 -3.71 1.47
C LEU A 225 -1.79 -4.98 1.67
N LYS A 226 -0.97 -5.32 0.68
CA LYS A 226 -0.09 -6.49 0.75
C LYS A 226 0.71 -6.50 2.06
N SER A 227 0.72 -7.64 2.76
CA SER A 227 1.44 -7.81 4.02
C SER A 227 2.90 -8.28 3.84
N ASP A 228 3.23 -8.79 2.65
CA ASP A 228 4.56 -9.31 2.32
C ASP A 228 5.39 -8.33 1.49
N PHE A 229 6.55 -7.96 2.03
CA PHE A 229 7.49 -7.04 1.40
C PHE A 229 8.71 -7.79 0.86
N PHE A 230 9.13 -7.41 -0.34
CA PHE A 230 10.25 -8.01 -1.06
C PHE A 230 11.19 -6.92 -1.55
N ARG A 231 12.46 -7.28 -1.76
CA ARG A 231 13.37 -6.45 -2.56
C ARG A 231 13.27 -6.86 -4.03
N ARG A 232 13.03 -5.87 -4.89
CA ARG A 232 13.13 -5.99 -6.35
C ARG A 232 14.57 -5.76 -6.76
N VAL A 233 15.25 -6.82 -7.16
CA VAL A 233 16.65 -6.74 -7.64
C VAL A 233 16.63 -6.58 -9.16
N SER A 234 17.09 -5.44 -9.63
CA SER A 234 17.30 -5.16 -11.05
C SER A 234 18.53 -5.91 -11.55
N ILE A 235 18.37 -6.60 -12.68
CA ILE A 235 19.43 -7.33 -13.39
C ILE A 235 19.83 -6.50 -14.63
N PRO A 236 21.10 -6.56 -15.08
CA PRO A 236 21.46 -6.07 -16.40
C PRO A 236 20.46 -6.55 -17.45
N LYS A 237 20.12 -5.66 -18.38
CA LYS A 237 19.15 -5.98 -19.41
C LYS A 237 19.69 -7.13 -20.25
N ALA A 238 18.89 -8.17 -20.43
CA ALA A 238 19.16 -9.15 -21.47
C ALA A 238 19.20 -8.43 -22.83
N ARG A 239 20.02 -8.96 -23.73
CA ARG A 239 19.98 -8.61 -25.14
C ARG A 239 19.04 -9.61 -25.83
N ASP A 240 18.30 -9.17 -26.83
CA ASP A 240 17.63 -10.12 -27.74
C ASP A 240 18.66 -10.80 -28.64
N ASP A 241 18.19 -11.74 -29.46
CA ASP A 241 19.02 -12.55 -30.36
C ASP A 241 19.77 -11.68 -31.40
N ASP A 242 19.23 -10.49 -31.70
CA ASP A 242 19.84 -9.48 -32.57
C ASP A 242 20.86 -8.58 -31.83
N GLY A 243 21.13 -8.87 -30.55
CA GLY A 243 22.06 -8.11 -29.72
C GLY A 243 21.51 -6.77 -29.21
N ASN A 244 20.24 -6.45 -29.50
CA ASN A 244 19.61 -5.23 -29.01
C ASN A 244 19.26 -5.36 -27.53
N VAL A 245 19.53 -4.29 -26.80
CA VAL A 245 19.27 -4.24 -25.36
C VAL A 245 17.76 -4.19 -25.12
N LEU A 246 17.19 -5.23 -24.49
CA LEU A 246 15.75 -5.30 -24.23
C LEU A 246 15.26 -4.02 -23.53
N ARG A 247 14.09 -3.53 -23.94
CA ARG A 247 13.55 -2.27 -23.42
C ARG A 247 13.15 -2.39 -21.95
N ARG A 248 12.90 -3.59 -21.42
CA ARG A 248 12.54 -3.83 -20.02
C ARG A 248 13.78 -4.25 -19.22
N ARG A 249 13.92 -3.75 -17.99
CA ARG A 249 14.87 -4.34 -17.03
C ARG A 249 14.24 -5.60 -16.45
N ASP A 250 14.98 -6.68 -16.43
CA ASP A 250 14.57 -7.86 -15.69
C ASP A 250 14.72 -7.58 -14.19
N THR A 251 13.69 -7.94 -13.45
CA THR A 251 13.66 -7.80 -12.00
C THR A 251 13.33 -9.14 -11.39
N ARG A 252 14.08 -9.55 -10.38
CA ARG A 252 13.73 -10.70 -9.54
C ARG A 252 13.28 -10.21 -8.18
N ASN A 253 12.19 -10.78 -7.68
CA ASN A 253 11.81 -10.61 -6.28
C ASN A 253 12.72 -11.49 -5.43
N ARG A 254 13.28 -10.91 -4.38
CA ARG A 254 14.01 -11.62 -3.33
C ARG A 254 13.45 -11.18 -1.99
N ASP A 255 13.59 -12.01 -0.97
CA ASP A 255 13.24 -11.61 0.39
C ASP A 255 14.08 -10.41 0.81
N LEU A 256 13.57 -9.56 1.68
CA LEU A 256 14.35 -8.47 2.25
C LEU A 256 15.52 -9.03 3.09
N ARG A 257 16.67 -8.31 3.12
CA ARG A 257 17.73 -8.65 4.08
C ARG A 257 17.22 -8.38 5.50
N VAL A 258 17.80 -9.03 6.51
CA VAL A 258 17.34 -8.86 7.90
C VAL A 258 17.40 -7.40 8.35
N SER A 259 18.46 -6.67 8.00
CA SER A 259 18.55 -5.22 8.27
C SER A 259 17.43 -4.43 7.59
N GLN A 260 17.15 -4.71 6.32
CA GLN A 260 16.06 -4.06 5.57
C GLN A 260 14.67 -4.38 6.13
N GLN A 261 14.46 -5.61 6.61
CA GLN A 261 13.22 -6.00 7.28
C GLN A 261 13.02 -5.19 8.55
N CYS A 262 14.06 -5.07 9.38
CA CYS A 262 14.01 -4.29 10.62
C CYS A 262 13.77 -2.81 10.33
N ASP A 263 14.51 -2.23 9.38
CA ASP A 263 14.37 -0.82 8.99
C ASP A 263 12.97 -0.50 8.44
N LEU A 264 12.44 -1.39 7.59
CA LEU A 264 11.09 -1.22 7.05
C LEU A 264 10.03 -1.41 8.14
N ALA A 265 10.22 -2.36 9.06
CA ALA A 265 9.33 -2.57 10.19
C ALA A 265 9.26 -1.32 11.09
N LEU A 266 10.41 -0.71 11.43
CA LEU A 266 10.44 0.55 12.17
C LEU A 266 9.72 1.68 11.42
N ALA A 267 9.94 1.79 10.10
CA ALA A 267 9.27 2.79 9.28
C ALA A 267 7.73 2.60 9.25
N LEU A 268 7.26 1.35 9.17
CA LEU A 268 5.85 1.00 9.17
C LEU A 268 5.20 1.19 10.54
N ASP A 269 5.89 0.86 11.64
CA ASP A 269 5.40 1.11 12.99
C ASP A 269 5.18 2.61 13.24
N ARG A 270 6.18 3.45 12.90
CA ARG A 270 6.07 4.91 12.97
C ARG A 270 4.94 5.46 12.09
N ALA A 271 4.78 4.90 10.90
CA ALA A 271 3.72 5.31 9.98
C ALA A 271 2.33 4.96 10.55
N GLY A 272 2.18 3.82 11.23
CA GLY A 272 0.91 3.33 11.74
C GLY A 272 0.09 2.61 10.67
N LEU A 273 -0.81 1.72 11.11
CA LEU A 273 -1.52 0.81 10.21
C LEU A 273 -2.47 1.54 9.24
N GLY A 274 -3.25 2.52 9.73
CA GLY A 274 -4.21 3.26 8.90
C GLY A 274 -3.55 4.21 7.91
N SER A 275 -2.31 4.62 8.14
CA SER A 275 -1.56 5.45 7.20
C SER A 275 -1.39 4.82 5.81
N ARG A 276 -1.47 3.48 5.73
CA ARG A 276 -1.40 2.71 4.49
C ARG A 276 -2.67 2.84 3.64
N LEU A 277 -3.83 3.09 4.22
CA LEU A 277 -5.10 3.17 3.49
C LEU A 277 -5.23 4.48 2.71
N PHE A 278 -5.60 4.42 1.45
CA PHE A 278 -5.93 5.57 0.62
C PHE A 278 -7.42 5.56 0.28
N LEU A 279 -8.20 6.41 0.95
CA LEU A 279 -9.64 6.53 0.77
C LEU A 279 -9.97 7.95 0.30
N ARG A 280 -10.25 8.08 -0.99
CA ARG A 280 -10.70 9.31 -1.64
C ARG A 280 -12.12 9.08 -2.14
N GLY A 281 -13.05 9.96 -1.76
CA GLY A 281 -14.47 9.82 -2.12
C GLY A 281 -15.18 8.64 -1.44
N ALA A 282 -14.52 8.03 -0.44
CA ALA A 282 -15.08 6.97 0.38
C ALA A 282 -14.65 7.12 1.84
N GLU A 283 -15.47 6.67 2.77
CA GLU A 283 -15.17 6.65 4.20
C GLU A 283 -15.62 5.34 4.84
N ILE A 284 -14.88 4.89 5.86
CA ILE A 284 -15.33 3.79 6.71
C ILE A 284 -16.23 4.40 7.78
N GLN A 285 -17.44 3.85 7.94
CA GLN A 285 -18.44 4.25 8.91
C GLN A 285 -18.84 3.04 9.75
N MET A 286 -19.26 3.28 10.99
CA MET A 286 -19.85 2.24 11.85
C MET A 286 -21.37 2.34 11.72
N GLU A 287 -22.03 1.28 11.26
CA GLU A 287 -23.49 1.12 11.20
C GLU A 287 -23.85 -0.12 12.01
N ASP A 288 -24.69 0.02 13.05
CA ASP A 288 -25.12 -1.10 13.89
C ASP A 288 -23.96 -1.98 14.43
N ALA A 289 -22.88 -1.33 14.86
CA ALA A 289 -21.62 -1.95 15.30
C ALA A 289 -20.80 -2.69 14.22
N GLU A 290 -21.22 -2.64 12.95
CA GLU A 290 -20.45 -3.17 11.83
C GLU A 290 -19.80 -2.06 11.01
N PRO A 291 -18.52 -2.21 10.62
CA PRO A 291 -17.90 -1.25 9.71
C PRO A 291 -18.44 -1.43 8.29
N ARG A 292 -18.68 -0.31 7.61
CA ARG A 292 -19.04 -0.24 6.19
C ARG A 292 -18.19 0.78 5.46
N LEU A 293 -17.86 0.52 4.20
CA LEU A 293 -17.21 1.51 3.34
C LEU A 293 -18.28 2.16 2.46
N THR A 294 -18.53 3.44 2.69
CA THR A 294 -19.55 4.20 1.95
C THR A 294 -18.88 5.21 1.03
N LEU A 295 -19.52 5.49 -0.11
CA LEU A 295 -19.15 6.63 -0.92
C LEU A 295 -19.62 7.91 -0.25
N VAL A 296 -18.77 8.93 -0.28
CA VAL A 296 -19.12 10.25 0.26
C VAL A 296 -19.15 11.26 -0.87
N THR A 297 -20.26 11.98 -0.97
CA THR A 297 -20.38 13.10 -1.92
C THR A 297 -19.37 14.16 -1.52
N ARG A 298 -18.30 14.31 -2.30
CA ARG A 298 -17.40 15.43 -2.13
C ARG A 298 -18.01 16.60 -2.89
N ALA A 299 -18.32 17.68 -2.18
CA ALA A 299 -18.54 18.96 -2.84
C ALA A 299 -17.33 19.20 -3.74
N ARG A 300 -17.54 19.23 -5.06
CA ARG A 300 -16.50 19.65 -6.00
C ARG A 300 -16.13 21.04 -5.56
N THR A 301 -14.99 21.19 -4.88
CA THR A 301 -14.41 22.50 -4.69
C THR A 301 -14.09 22.94 -6.10
N ALA A 302 -14.93 23.80 -6.68
CA ALA A 302 -14.69 24.38 -7.98
C ALA A 302 -13.38 25.17 -7.85
N ARG A 303 -12.25 24.49 -8.06
CA ARG A 303 -11.01 25.16 -8.40
C ARG A 303 -11.23 25.70 -9.80
N MET A 304 -11.99 26.79 -9.88
CA MET A 304 -11.91 27.70 -11.00
C MET A 304 -10.42 28.04 -11.13
N THR A 305 -9.84 27.53 -12.20
CA THR A 305 -8.46 27.76 -12.61
C THR A 305 -8.22 29.26 -12.77
N LYS A 306 -7.90 29.96 -11.68
CA LYS A 306 -7.23 31.28 -11.71
C LYS A 306 -5.79 31.20 -12.24
N ALA A 307 -5.38 30.06 -12.79
CA ALA A 307 -4.04 29.81 -13.31
C ALA A 307 -3.84 30.21 -14.78
N ARG A 308 -4.84 30.85 -15.43
CA ARG A 308 -4.70 31.35 -16.81
C ARG A 308 -4.30 32.82 -16.93
N ASP A 309 -4.23 33.58 -15.83
CA ASP A 309 -3.92 35.02 -15.88
C ASP A 309 -2.49 35.38 -15.41
N ARG A 310 -1.54 34.43 -15.44
CA ARG A 310 -0.13 34.82 -15.37
C ARG A 310 0.35 35.12 -16.78
N PRO A 311 0.63 36.40 -17.13
CA PRO A 311 1.23 36.72 -18.41
C PRO A 311 2.57 35.99 -18.55
N PRO A 312 2.96 35.57 -19.76
CA PRO A 312 4.26 34.95 -19.99
C PRO A 312 5.35 35.96 -19.62
N SER A 313 6.24 35.55 -18.71
CA SER A 313 7.52 36.19 -18.44
C SER A 313 8.59 35.68 -19.39
#